data_AF-A0A533XVX5-F1
#
_entry.id   AF-A0A533XVX5-F1
#
_cell.length_a   1.000
_cell.length_b   1.000
_cell.length_c   1.000
_cell.angle_alpha   90.00
_cell.angle_beta   90.00
_cell.angle_gamma   90.00
#
_symmetry.space_group_name_H-M   'P 1'
#
loop_
_entity.id
_entity.type
_entity.pdbx_description
1 polymer ?
#
loop_
_entity_poly.entity_id
_entity_poly.type
_entity_poly.pdbx_seq_one_letter_code
_entity_poly.pdbx_strand_id
1 'polypeptide(L)' 'MGGRGDRGKPHKTAGESIKGFLRLKDHVKHELGKIAVPQDVEIVPSLPKTRSGKIMRRVLKAKELGQNPDDISTLED' A
#
# COMPACT_ATOMS: atom_id res chain seq x y z
N MET A 1 -20.85 7.82 12.83
CA MET A 1 -19.80 7.60 13.85
C MET A 1 -19.18 6.23 13.56
N GLY A 2 -18.27 6.16 12.59
CA GLY A 2 -17.66 4.90 12.12
C GLY A 2 -16.15 5.03 12.23
N GLY A 3 -15.53 4.11 12.98
CA GLY A 3 -14.18 4.23 13.51
C GLY A 3 -13.10 4.40 12.44
N ARG A 4 -12.19 5.35 12.70
CA ARG A 4 -10.86 5.43 12.08
C ARG A 4 -10.03 4.25 12.57
N GLY A 5 -10.28 3.07 12.00
CA GLY A 5 -9.57 1.83 12.32
C GLY A 5 -8.15 1.83 11.74
N ASP A 6 -7.18 1.79 12.65
CA ASP A 6 -5.80 1.29 12.48
C ASP A 6 -4.87 1.91 11.43
N ARG A 7 -4.90 3.25 11.34
CA ARG A 7 -3.99 4.04 10.50
C ARG A 7 -2.53 3.94 10.99
N GLY A 8 -1.72 3.17 10.26
CA GLY A 8 -0.27 3.35 10.18
C GLY A 8 0.56 2.82 11.36
N LYS A 9 0.13 1.76 12.05
CA LYS A 9 0.99 1.16 13.07
C LYS A 9 2.17 0.45 12.40
N PRO A 10 3.43 0.79 12.73
CA PRO A 10 4.57 0.03 12.26
C PRO A 10 4.41 -1.42 12.77
N HIS A 11 4.33 -2.37 11.85
CA HIS A 11 4.35 -3.78 12.20
C HIS A 11 5.65 -4.10 12.98
N LYS A 12 5.51 -4.90 14.04
CA LYS A 12 6.49 -5.13 15.11
C LYS A 12 7.83 -5.72 14.59
N THR A 13 8.72 -4.83 14.15
CA THR A 13 10.19 -4.90 14.30
C THR A 13 10.69 -3.46 14.46
N ALA A 14 10.34 -2.84 15.59
CA ALA A 14 10.03 -1.42 15.69
C ALA A 14 11.11 -0.40 15.23
N GLY A 15 12.40 -0.76 15.20
CA GLY A 15 13.47 0.20 14.86
C GLY A 15 13.76 0.34 13.35
N GLU A 16 13.82 -0.77 12.63
CA GLU A 16 14.30 -0.79 11.24
C GLU A 16 13.19 -0.46 10.24
N SER A 17 11.99 -0.99 10.47
CA SER A 17 10.81 -0.71 9.64
C SER A 17 10.43 0.78 9.64
N ILE A 18 10.61 1.47 10.78
CA ILE A 18 10.36 2.91 10.89
C ILE A 18 11.39 3.71 10.08
N LYS A 19 12.67 3.34 10.15
CA LYS A 19 13.72 4.01 9.37
C LYS A 19 13.52 3.82 7.86
N GLY A 20 13.14 2.61 7.43
CA GLY A 20 12.82 2.32 6.03
C GLY A 20 11.66 3.18 5.50
N PHE A 21 10.60 3.32 6.29
CA PHE A 21 9.45 4.15 5.95
C PHE A 21 9.79 5.64 5.81
N LEU A 22 10.54 6.20 6.76
CA LEU A 22 10.96 7.61 6.69
C LEU A 22 11.80 7.88 5.46
N ARG A 23 12.73 6.97 5.13
CA ARG A 23 13.56 7.08 3.92
C ARG A 23 12.73 7.07 2.63
N LEU A 24 11.70 6.24 2.53
CA LEU A 24 10.82 6.21 1.36
C LEU A 24 10.06 7.53 1.19
N LYS A 25 9.52 8.08 2.28
CA LYS A 25 8.81 9.38 2.23
C LYS A 25 9.75 10.53 1.84
N ASP A 26 10.96 10.56 2.41
CA ASP A 26 11.96 11.58 2.08
C ASP A 26 12.43 11.45 0.64
N HIS A 27 12.62 10.22 0.14
CA HIS A 27 12.96 9.99 -1.26
C HIS A 27 11.86 10.49 -2.20
N VAL A 28 10.60 10.12 -1.96
CA VAL A 28 9.47 10.60 -2.78
C VAL A 28 9.35 12.12 -2.72
N LYS A 29 9.54 12.72 -1.54
CA LYS A 29 9.53 14.19 -1.38
C LYS A 29 10.64 14.86 -2.17
N HIS A 30 11.82 14.25 -2.25
CA HIS A 30 12.97 14.78 -2.99
C HIS A 30 12.75 14.68 -4.50
N GLU A 31 12.31 13.52 -4.99
CA GLU A 31 12.15 13.25 -6.43
C GLU A 31 10.89 13.89 -7.04
N LEU A 32 9.77 13.87 -6.31
CA LEU A 32 8.44 14.23 -6.85
C LEU A 32 7.81 15.45 -6.14
N GLY A 33 8.45 15.96 -5.09
CA GLY A 33 7.96 17.08 -4.31
C GLY A 33 6.93 16.71 -3.24
N LYS A 34 6.58 17.68 -2.38
CA LYS A 34 5.72 17.47 -1.20
C LYS A 34 4.32 16.94 -1.52
N ILE A 35 3.77 17.28 -2.70
CA ILE A 35 2.41 16.88 -3.10
C ILE A 35 2.29 15.37 -3.38
N ALA A 36 3.39 14.74 -3.79
CA ALA A 36 3.43 13.32 -4.13
C ALA A 36 3.74 12.41 -2.93
N VAL A 37 4.04 12.97 -1.76
CA VAL A 37 4.39 12.19 -0.57
C VAL A 37 3.17 11.39 -0.12
N PRO A 38 3.27 10.05 -0.06
CA PRO A 38 2.17 9.21 0.40
C PRO A 38 1.80 9.55 1.85
N GLN A 39 0.50 9.58 2.15
CA GLN A 39 0.04 9.74 3.52
C GLN A 39 0.39 8.48 4.33
N ASP A 40 0.08 7.30 3.78
CA ASP A 40 0.29 6.01 4.39
C ASP A 40 1.01 5.04 3.43
N VAL A 41 1.74 4.08 3.99
CA VAL A 41 2.39 2.99 3.24
C VAL A 41 2.19 1.70 4.01
N GLU A 42 1.59 0.71 3.36
CA GLU A 42 1.44 -0.66 3.89
C GLU A 42 2.52 -1.54 3.26
N ILE A 43 3.33 -2.20 4.08
CA ILE A 43 4.30 -3.19 3.59
C ILE A 43 3.59 -4.55 3.57
N VAL A 44 3.44 -5.08 2.37
CA VAL A 44 2.80 -6.37 2.11
C VAL A 44 3.83 -7.37 1.57
N PRO A 45 3.69 -8.68 1.86
CA PRO A 45 4.61 -9.69 1.37
C PRO A 45 4.55 -9.84 -0.16
N SER A 46 3.38 -9.60 -0.77
CA SER A 46 3.18 -9.68 -2.21
C SER A 46 2.09 -8.69 -2.66
N LEU A 47 2.15 -8.33 -3.95
CA LEU A 47 1.11 -7.53 -4.61
C LEU A 47 0.22 -8.46 -5.46
N PRO A 48 -1.09 -8.19 -5.56
CA PRO A 48 -1.98 -8.92 -6.43
C PRO A 48 -1.58 -8.70 -7.89
N LYS A 49 -1.35 -9.78 -8.61
CA LYS A 49 -0.90 -9.77 -10.00
C LYS A 49 -1.76 -10.70 -10.87
N THR A 50 -1.85 -10.39 -12.15
CA THR A 50 -2.43 -11.28 -13.16
C THR A 50 -1.48 -12.45 -13.46
N ARG A 51 -1.97 -13.50 -14.12
CA ARG A 51 -1.16 -14.61 -14.71
C ARG A 51 -0.02 -14.20 -15.65
N SER A 52 0.07 -12.92 -15.99
CA SER A 52 1.11 -12.31 -16.81
C SER A 52 2.01 -11.36 -16.01
N GLY A 53 1.88 -11.34 -14.68
CA GLY A 53 2.67 -10.53 -13.75
C GLY A 53 2.23 -9.06 -13.62
N LYS A 54 1.14 -8.63 -14.28
CA LYS A 54 0.70 -7.22 -14.19
C LYS A 54 0.02 -6.96 -12.85
N ILE A 55 0.43 -5.90 -12.16
CA ILE A 55 -0.16 -5.50 -10.88
C ILE A 55 -1.63 -5.08 -11.08
N MET A 56 -2.53 -5.71 -10.34
CA MET A 56 -3.97 -5.43 -10.40
C MET A 56 -4.34 -4.25 -9.50
N ARG A 57 -3.95 -3.03 -9.89
CA ARG A 57 -4.18 -1.80 -9.09
C ARG A 57 -5.65 -1.56 -8.71
N ARG A 58 -6.60 -2.02 -9.53
CA ARG A 58 -8.04 -1.93 -9.22
C ARG A 58 -8.43 -2.71 -7.96
N VAL A 59 -7.80 -3.87 -7.72
CA VAL A 59 -8.07 -4.71 -6.55
C VAL A 59 -7.56 -4.03 -5.30
N LEU A 60 -6.36 -3.44 -5.37
CA LEU A 60 -5.80 -2.62 -4.29
C LEU A 60 -6.71 -1.43 -3.97
N LYS A 61 -7.19 -0.72 -5.00
CA LYS A 61 -8.12 0.40 -4.82
C LYS A 61 -9.44 -0.05 -4.19
N ALA A 62 -10.01 -1.18 -4.62
CA ALA A 62 -11.24 -1.72 -4.06
C ALA A 62 -11.07 -2.12 -2.59
N LYS A 63 -9.93 -2.75 -2.23
CA LYS A 63 -9.57 -3.06 -0.83
C LYS A 63 -9.56 -1.78 0.03
N GLU A 64 -8.86 -0.74 -0.39
CA GLU A 64 -8.77 0.52 0.37
C GLU A 64 -10.11 1.24 0.50
N LEU A 65 -10.98 1.13 -0.50
CA LEU A 65 -12.31 1.76 -0.50
C LEU A 65 -13.41 0.88 0.13
N GLY A 66 -13.10 -0.35 0.54
CA GLY A 66 -14.10 -1.32 1.00
C GLY A 66 -15.12 -1.70 -0.07
N GLN A 67 -14.73 -1.65 -1.34
CA GLN A 67 -15.56 -1.96 -2.51
C GLN A 67 -15.30 -3.37 -3.03
N ASN A 68 -16.24 -3.91 -3.80
CA ASN A 68 -16.03 -5.17 -4.49
C ASN A 68 -15.01 -4.98 -5.64
N PRO A 69 -13.95 -5.80 -5.76
CA PRO A 69 -12.97 -5.70 -6.83
C PRO A 69 -13.48 -6.17 -8.21
N ASP A 70 -14.73 -6.61 -8.31
CA ASP A 70 -15.32 -7.27 -9.48
C ASP A 70 -14.62 -8.61 -9.80
N ASP A 71 -14.41 -8.92 -11.09
CA ASP A 71 -13.81 -10.19 -11.52
C ASP A 71 -12.32 -10.28 -11.13
N ILE A 72 -11.92 -11.33 -10.41
CA ILE A 72 -10.52 -11.60 -10.02
C ILE A 72 -10.02 -12.95 -10.55
N SER A 73 -10.70 -13.56 -11.52
CA SER A 73 -10.37 -14.89 -12.09
C SER A 73 -8.96 -15.02 -12.69
N THR A 74 -8.32 -13.89 -13.01
CA THR A 74 -6.98 -13.83 -13.59
C THR A 74 -5.86 -13.66 -12.57
N LEU A 75 -6.19 -13.58 -11.28
CA LEU A 75 -5.22 -13.47 -10.19
C LEU A 75 -4.34 -14.73 -10.14
N GLU A 76 -3.05 -14.55 -9.84
CA GLU A 76 -2.15 -15.64 -9.46
C GLU A 76 -2.27 -15.89 -7.95
N ASP A 77 -2.15 -17.15 -7.52
CA ASP A 77 -2.04 -17.56 -6.10
C ASP A 77 -0.81 -16.91 -5.42
#